data_AF-A0A957VGL7-F1
#
_entry.id   AF-A0A957VGL7-F1
#
_cell.length_a   1.000
_cell.length_b   1.000
_cell.length_c   1.000
_cell.angle_alpha   90.00
_cell.angle_beta   90.00
_cell.angle_gamma   90.00
#
_symmetry.space_group_name_H-M   'P 1'
#
loop_
_entity.id
_entity.type
_entity.pdbx_description
1 polymer ?
#
loop_
_entity_poly.entity_id
_entity_poly.type
_entity_poly.pdbx_seq_one_letter_code
_entity_poly.pdbx_strand_id
1 'polypeptide(L)'
;LCGVLGLWDQTSFKQTVVTGYVDRIARLRGVYNVGARIMGAPGLPKPGGAIHSIYAAFIAVADDDPEVFRALLEAAFRRAAARGFAFLTVGLSPRDPLFPVAARFAHIPYTSTIYTVGWPENAAFHDQLDGRVPYLELATL
;
A
#
# COMPACT_ATOMS: atom_id res chain seq x y z
N LEU A 1 18.06 12.56 10.39
CA LEU A 1 17.08 11.59 9.86
C LEU A 1 16.10 11.27 10.99
N CYS A 2 14.87 11.81 10.93
CA CYS A 2 13.83 11.52 11.91
C CYS A 2 12.56 11.12 11.15
N GLY A 3 12.05 9.93 11.39
CA GLY A 3 10.83 9.44 10.78
C GLY A 3 10.44 8.05 11.28
N VAL A 4 9.18 7.72 11.14
CA VAL A 4 8.59 6.45 11.55
C VAL A 4 7.62 5.95 10.48
N LEU A 5 7.59 4.64 10.32
CA LEU A 5 6.63 3.91 9.49
C LEU A 5 6.30 2.61 10.20
N GLY A 6 5.02 2.41 10.51
CA GLY A 6 4.47 1.18 11.05
C GLY A 6 4.15 0.16 9.96
N LEU A 7 4.27 -1.12 10.29
CA LEU A 7 3.87 -2.22 9.42
C LEU A 7 2.71 -2.97 10.06
N TRP A 8 1.53 -2.88 9.46
CA TRP A 8 0.31 -3.51 9.97
C TRP A 8 -0.09 -4.72 9.11
N ASP A 9 -0.10 -5.90 9.73
CA ASP A 9 -0.64 -7.12 9.15
C ASP A 9 -2.15 -7.21 9.39
N GLN A 10 -2.94 -7.05 8.33
CA GLN A 10 -4.41 -7.08 8.40
C GLN A 10 -5.00 -8.42 7.95
N THR A 11 -4.18 -9.45 7.72
CA THR A 11 -4.63 -10.70 7.09
C THR A 11 -5.70 -11.46 7.88
N SER A 12 -5.86 -11.19 9.18
CA SER A 12 -6.89 -11.79 10.04
C SER A 12 -8.30 -11.24 9.78
N PHE A 13 -8.44 -10.06 9.18
CA PHE A 13 -9.75 -9.43 8.96
C PHE A 13 -9.93 -8.81 7.56
N LYS A 14 -8.85 -8.55 6.82
CA LYS A 14 -8.88 -8.02 5.45
C LYS A 14 -8.09 -8.94 4.53
N GLN A 15 -8.80 -9.60 3.61
CA GLN A 15 -8.22 -10.56 2.68
C GLN A 15 -8.51 -10.15 1.24
N THR A 16 -7.46 -10.01 0.44
CA THR A 16 -7.60 -9.84 -1.01
C THR A 16 -7.54 -11.22 -1.64
N VAL A 17 -8.70 -11.76 -2.01
CA VAL A 17 -8.80 -13.08 -2.65
C VAL A 17 -8.79 -12.92 -4.16
N VAL A 18 -7.95 -13.70 -4.84
CA VAL A 18 -7.97 -13.77 -6.30
C VAL A 18 -9.20 -14.55 -6.74
N THR A 19 -10.16 -13.89 -7.38
CA THR A 19 -11.36 -14.54 -7.93
C THR A 19 -11.10 -15.23 -9.26
N GLY A 20 -10.12 -14.75 -10.03
CA GLY A 20 -9.71 -15.33 -11.29
C GLY A 20 -8.55 -14.58 -11.94
N TYR A 21 -7.97 -15.17 -12.96
CA TYR A 21 -6.99 -14.52 -13.84
C TYR A 21 -7.53 -14.56 -15.27
N VAL A 22 -7.23 -13.53 -16.06
CA VAL A 22 -7.45 -13.60 -17.51
C VAL A 22 -6.66 -14.77 -18.10
N ASP A 23 -7.20 -15.45 -19.12
CA ASP A 23 -6.71 -16.76 -19.61
C ASP A 23 -5.21 -16.82 -19.90
N ARG A 24 -4.65 -15.73 -20.44
CA ARG A 24 -3.21 -15.61 -20.74
C ARG A 24 -2.36 -15.67 -19.47
N ILE A 25 -2.79 -14.98 -18.40
CA ILE A 25 -2.11 -14.98 -17.11
C ILE A 25 -2.29 -16.32 -16.41
N ALA A 26 -3.47 -16.93 -16.51
CA ALA A 26 -3.74 -18.26 -15.93
C ALA A 26 -2.77 -19.33 -16.46
N ARG A 27 -2.45 -19.30 -17.76
CA ARG A 27 -1.47 -20.21 -18.40
C ARG A 27 -0.02 -19.90 -18.02
N LEU A 28 0.35 -18.62 -17.95
CA LEU A 28 1.72 -18.20 -17.60
C LEU A 28 2.04 -18.32 -16.10
N ARG A 29 1.03 -18.44 -15.24
CA ARG A 29 1.16 -18.54 -13.78
C ARG A 29 2.14 -19.64 -13.34
N GLY A 30 2.10 -20.80 -13.99
CA GLY A 30 2.99 -21.92 -13.67
C GLY A 30 4.46 -21.56 -13.87
N VAL A 31 4.79 -20.98 -15.03
CA VAL A 31 6.15 -20.53 -15.38
C VAL A 31 6.61 -19.42 -14.44
N TYR A 32 5.74 -18.44 -14.17
CA TYR A 32 6.02 -17.36 -13.22
C TYR A 32 6.34 -17.91 -11.83
N ASN A 33 5.53 -18.82 -11.29
CA ASN A 33 5.72 -19.35 -9.94
C ASN A 33 7.01 -20.17 -9.80
N VAL A 34 7.44 -20.86 -10.86
CA VAL A 34 8.73 -21.56 -10.87
C VAL A 34 9.87 -20.55 -10.82
N GLY A 35 9.83 -19.51 -11.66
CA GLY A 35 10.82 -18.44 -11.63
C GLY A 35 10.84 -17.67 -10.30
N ALA A 36 9.66 -17.37 -9.75
CA ALA A 36 9.52 -16.67 -8.48
C ALA A 36 10.13 -17.48 -7.33
N ARG A 37 9.93 -18.80 -7.31
CA ARG A 37 10.56 -19.69 -6.29
C ARG A 37 12.08 -19.65 -6.36
N ILE A 38 12.66 -19.59 -7.55
CA ILE A 38 14.11 -19.52 -7.76
C ILE A 38 14.67 -18.15 -7.32
N MET A 39 13.92 -17.08 -7.57
CA MET A 39 14.32 -15.70 -7.25
C MET A 39 13.91 -15.24 -5.84
N GLY A 40 13.25 -16.09 -5.04
CA GLY A 40 12.72 -15.70 -3.73
C GLY A 40 11.60 -14.64 -3.81
N ALA A 41 10.95 -14.52 -4.96
CA ALA A 41 9.86 -13.57 -5.18
C ALA A 41 8.50 -14.18 -4.77
N PRO A 42 7.50 -13.34 -4.44
CA PRO A 42 6.16 -13.82 -4.12
C PRO A 42 5.52 -14.54 -5.30
N GLY A 43 5.00 -15.75 -5.08
CA GLY A 43 4.26 -16.48 -6.11
C GLY A 43 2.86 -15.90 -6.34
N LEU A 44 2.33 -16.06 -7.55
CA LEU A 44 0.93 -15.79 -7.85
C LEU A 44 0.05 -16.90 -7.23
N PRO A 45 -0.88 -16.55 -6.31
CA PRO A 45 -1.76 -17.52 -5.70
C PRO A 45 -2.66 -18.20 -6.75
N LYS A 46 -3.29 -19.32 -6.39
CA LYS A 46 -4.35 -19.90 -7.23
C LYS A 46 -5.61 -19.02 -7.13
N PRO A 47 -6.52 -19.06 -8.11
CA PRO A 47 -7.89 -18.59 -7.88
C PRO A 47 -8.46 -19.20 -6.58
N GLY A 48 -9.09 -18.38 -5.75
CA GLY A 48 -9.50 -18.69 -4.38
C GLY A 48 -8.41 -18.49 -3.31
N GLY A 49 -7.16 -18.21 -3.71
CA GLY A 49 -6.06 -17.92 -2.79
C GLY A 49 -5.99 -16.43 -2.39
N ALA A 50 -5.52 -16.18 -1.17
CA ALA A 50 -5.31 -14.82 -0.67
C ALA A 50 -3.95 -14.26 -1.10
N ILE A 51 -3.93 -12.97 -1.44
CA ILE A 51 -2.71 -12.19 -1.56
C ILE A 51 -2.37 -11.67 -0.17
N HIS A 52 -1.21 -12.08 0.34
CA HIS A 52 -0.70 -11.61 1.63
C HIS A 52 -0.10 -10.23 1.45
N SER A 53 -0.86 -9.20 1.83
CA SER A 53 -0.43 -7.80 1.81
C SER A 53 -0.25 -7.28 3.23
N ILE A 54 0.75 -6.43 3.42
CA ILE A 54 0.98 -5.67 4.65
C ILE A 54 0.80 -4.19 4.36
N TYR A 55 0.29 -3.44 5.33
CA TYR A 55 -0.02 -2.02 5.17
C TYR A 55 1.04 -1.16 5.86
N ALA A 56 1.51 -0.12 5.17
CA ALA A 56 2.23 0.96 5.82
C ALA A 56 1.24 1.81 6.63
N ALA A 57 1.57 2.04 7.90
CA ALA A 57 0.75 2.75 8.87
C ALA A 57 1.55 3.89 9.51
N PHE A 58 0.87 4.93 9.97
CA PHE A 58 1.45 6.03 10.75
C PHE A 58 2.73 6.60 10.12
N ILE A 59 2.70 6.85 8.81
CA ILE A 59 3.84 7.43 8.09
C ILE A 59 4.03 8.85 8.60
N ALA A 60 5.14 9.10 9.30
CA ALA A 60 5.51 10.43 9.76
C ALA A 60 7.00 10.64 9.51
N VAL A 61 7.32 11.62 8.68
CA VAL A 61 8.68 11.95 8.27
C VAL A 61 8.89 13.43 8.56
N ALA A 62 9.95 13.76 9.29
CA ALA A 62 10.27 15.17 9.56
C ALA A 62 10.53 15.90 8.25
N ASP A 63 9.86 17.06 8.08
CA ASP A 63 9.99 17.95 6.92
C ASP A 63 9.75 17.29 5.55
N ASP A 64 9.00 16.17 5.53
CA ASP A 64 8.78 15.34 4.35
C ASP A 64 10.09 14.98 3.61
N ASP A 65 11.17 14.74 4.36
CA ASP A 65 12.48 14.40 3.82
C ASP A 65 12.41 13.12 2.96
N PRO A 66 12.63 13.22 1.63
CA PRO A 66 12.48 12.10 0.71
C PRO A 66 13.49 10.97 0.96
N GLU A 67 14.68 11.28 1.50
CA GLU A 67 15.70 10.29 1.80
C GLU A 67 15.36 9.50 3.06
N VAL A 68 14.78 10.15 4.07
CA VAL A 68 14.24 9.46 5.25
C VAL A 68 13.12 8.51 4.83
N PHE A 69 12.17 9.01 4.03
CA PHE A 69 11.05 8.17 3.59
C PHE A 69 11.50 6.99 2.72
N ARG A 70 12.44 7.22 1.80
CA ARG A 70 13.05 6.14 1.00
C ARG A 70 13.67 5.07 1.89
N ALA A 71 14.46 5.47 2.89
CA ALA A 71 15.09 4.53 3.81
C ALA A 71 14.06 3.72 4.61
N LEU A 72 12.96 4.36 5.04
CA LEU A 72 11.84 3.70 5.72
C LEU A 72 11.15 2.68 4.81
N LEU A 73 10.84 3.05 3.56
CA LEU A 73 10.23 2.14 2.58
C LEU A 73 11.12 0.93 2.28
N GLU A 74 12.41 1.14 2.05
CA GLU A 74 13.35 0.03 1.81
C GLU A 74 13.43 -0.92 3.02
N ALA A 75 13.46 -0.37 4.23
CA ALA A 75 13.46 -1.16 5.45
C ALA A 75 12.13 -1.91 5.65
N ALA A 76 11.01 -1.28 5.27
CA ALA A 76 9.68 -1.88 5.30
C ALA A 76 9.57 -3.03 4.31
N PHE A 77 10.03 -2.85 3.06
CA PHE A 77 10.09 -3.90 2.05
C PHE A 77 10.91 -5.10 2.50
N ARG A 78 12.12 -4.88 3.03
CA ARG A 78 12.96 -5.97 3.56
C ARG A 78 12.27 -6.76 4.67
N ARG A 79 11.61 -6.06 5.60
CA ARG A 79 10.86 -6.71 6.70
C ARG A 79 9.61 -7.46 6.19
N ALA A 80 8.89 -6.88 5.24
CA ALA A 80 7.71 -7.51 4.63
C ALA A 80 8.11 -8.79 3.88
N ALA A 81 9.15 -8.71 3.04
CA ALA A 81 9.66 -9.85 2.29
C ALA A 81 10.18 -10.97 3.22
N ALA A 82 10.93 -10.63 4.27
CA ALA A 82 11.40 -11.60 5.26
C ALA A 82 10.26 -12.31 6.01
N ARG A 83 9.09 -11.67 6.11
CA ARG A 83 7.86 -12.23 6.70
C ARG A 83 6.95 -12.92 5.67
N GLY A 84 7.36 -12.99 4.39
CA GLY A 84 6.62 -13.67 3.33
C GLY A 84 5.43 -12.89 2.75
N PHE A 85 5.32 -11.59 3.00
CA PHE A 85 4.29 -10.77 2.35
C PHE A 85 4.62 -10.54 0.88
N ALA A 86 3.58 -10.62 0.05
CA ALA A 86 3.69 -10.39 -1.38
C ALA A 86 3.71 -8.90 -1.76
N PHE A 87 2.97 -8.07 -1.00
CA PHE A 87 2.86 -6.65 -1.26
C PHE A 87 2.98 -5.83 0.03
N LEU A 88 3.63 -4.68 -0.08
CA LEU A 88 3.53 -3.57 0.85
C LEU A 88 2.58 -2.53 0.25
N THR A 89 1.46 -2.27 0.92
CA THR A 89 0.47 -1.28 0.49
C THR A 89 0.76 0.06 1.17
N VAL A 90 0.88 1.12 0.37
CA VAL A 90 1.16 2.49 0.82
C VAL A 90 0.10 3.41 0.23
N GLY A 91 -0.47 4.30 1.05
CA GLY A 91 -1.49 5.25 0.63
C GLY A 91 -0.97 6.66 0.79
N LEU A 92 -0.89 7.38 -0.32
CA LEU A 92 -0.45 8.77 -0.35
C LEU A 92 -1.37 9.54 -1.30
N SER A 93 -1.63 10.80 -0.97
CA SER A 93 -2.25 11.71 -1.93
C SER A 93 -1.27 11.98 -3.08
N PRO A 94 -1.73 12.16 -4.33
CA PRO A 94 -0.86 12.64 -5.40
C PRO A 94 -0.24 14.02 -5.13
N ARG A 95 -0.82 14.81 -4.19
CA ARG A 95 -0.27 16.09 -3.74
C ARG A 95 0.77 15.96 -2.62
N ASP A 96 1.00 14.75 -2.12
CA ASP A 96 1.93 14.47 -1.03
C ASP A 96 3.39 14.58 -1.53
N PRO A 97 4.27 15.35 -0.85
CA PRO A 97 5.69 15.47 -1.24
C PRO A 97 6.45 14.14 -1.27
N LEU A 98 5.98 13.14 -0.52
CA LEU A 98 6.57 11.80 -0.44
C LEU A 98 6.09 10.86 -1.58
N PHE A 99 5.00 11.22 -2.28
CA PHE A 99 4.45 10.40 -3.36
C PHE A 99 5.47 10.05 -4.46
N PRO A 100 6.28 11.00 -4.98
CA PRO A 100 7.28 10.69 -6.01
C PRO A 100 8.33 9.67 -5.56
N VAL A 101 8.60 9.55 -4.26
CA VAL A 101 9.54 8.56 -3.71
C VAL A 101 8.92 7.16 -3.78
N ALA A 102 7.67 7.01 -3.32
CA ALA A 102 6.95 5.74 -3.39
C ALA A 102 6.72 5.28 -4.85
N ALA A 103 6.42 6.22 -5.75
CA ALA A 103 6.15 5.94 -7.15
C ALA A 103 7.36 5.38 -7.94
N ARG A 104 8.59 5.53 -7.41
CA ARG A 104 9.81 4.96 -8.01
C ARG A 104 9.94 3.45 -7.78
N PHE A 105 9.22 2.89 -6.81
CA PHE A 105 9.20 1.44 -6.58
C PHE A 105 8.28 0.77 -7.60
N ALA A 106 8.58 -0.48 -7.98
CA ALA A 106 7.66 -1.27 -8.79
C ALA A 106 6.36 -1.48 -8.00
N HIS A 107 5.23 -0.99 -8.54
CA HIS A 107 3.96 -0.97 -7.83
C HIS A 107 2.77 -1.21 -8.79
N ILE A 108 1.63 -1.55 -8.20
CA ILE A 108 0.34 -1.57 -8.89
C ILE A 108 -0.46 -0.39 -8.34
N PRO A 109 -0.84 0.60 -9.17
CA PRO A 109 -1.60 1.74 -8.70
C PRO A 109 -3.02 1.30 -8.29
N TYR A 110 -3.46 1.78 -7.13
CA TYR A 110 -4.84 1.67 -6.68
C TYR A 110 -5.38 3.08 -6.40
N THR A 111 -6.25 3.57 -7.27
CA THR A 111 -6.81 4.91 -7.18
C THR A 111 -8.12 4.88 -6.41
N SER A 112 -8.23 5.68 -5.35
CA SER A 112 -9.46 5.90 -4.59
C SER A 112 -9.80 7.39 -4.55
N THR A 113 -11.09 7.69 -4.43
CA THR A 113 -11.59 9.04 -4.19
C THR A 113 -12.09 9.12 -2.75
N ILE A 114 -11.59 10.10 -1.99
CA ILE A 114 -12.02 10.35 -0.62
C ILE A 114 -13.08 11.45 -0.65
N TYR A 115 -14.19 11.21 0.03
CA TYR A 115 -15.27 12.18 0.18
C TYR A 115 -15.43 12.56 1.64
N THR A 116 -15.63 13.84 1.88
CA THR A 116 -16.18 14.33 3.14
C THR A 116 -17.71 14.25 3.05
N VAL A 117 -18.36 13.73 4.08
CA VAL A 117 -19.83 13.63 4.16
C VAL A 117 -20.27 14.31 5.45
N GLY A 118 -21.29 15.16 5.36
CA GLY A 118 -21.86 15.87 6.51
C GLY A 118 -23.38 15.91 6.43
N TRP A 119 -24.03 15.99 7.58
CA TRP A 119 -25.46 16.26 7.67
C TRP A 119 -25.74 17.75 7.41
N PRO A 120 -26.97 18.13 6.98
CA PRO A 120 -27.31 19.53 6.68
C PRO A 120 -27.02 20.50 7.83
N GLU A 121 -27.16 20.06 9.08
CA GLU A 121 -26.89 20.85 10.28
C GLU A 121 -25.40 21.16 10.47
N ASN A 122 -24.52 20.41 9.78
CA ASN A 122 -23.06 20.54 9.80
C ASN A 122 -22.50 21.02 8.45
N ALA A 123 -23.30 21.70 7.63
CA ALA A 123 -22.88 22.18 6.30
C ALA A 123 -21.58 23.00 6.32
N ALA A 124 -21.34 23.75 7.41
CA ALA A 124 -20.15 24.57 7.61
C ALA A 124 -18.85 23.76 7.82
N PHE A 125 -18.90 22.44 7.94
CA PHE A 125 -17.70 21.60 8.06
C PHE A 125 -16.80 21.71 6.82
N HIS A 126 -17.39 21.72 5.63
CA HIS A 126 -16.62 21.78 4.38
C HIS A 126 -15.86 23.11 4.24
N ASP A 127 -16.42 24.19 4.79
CA ASP A 127 -15.80 25.52 4.79
C ASP A 127 -14.59 25.62 5.72
N GLN A 128 -14.43 24.68 6.67
CA GLN A 128 -13.29 24.61 7.59
C GLN A 128 -12.07 23.90 7.00
N LEU A 129 -12.20 23.25 5.85
CA LEU A 129 -11.09 22.55 5.21
C LEU A 129 -10.08 23.57 4.67
N ASP A 130 -8.84 23.49 5.16
CA ASP A 130 -7.78 24.46 4.86
C ASP A 130 -6.85 24.05 3.71
N GLY A 131 -7.28 23.07 2.90
CA GLY A 131 -6.61 22.66 1.67
C GLY A 131 -5.34 21.85 1.85
N ARG A 132 -4.95 21.52 3.10
CA ARG A 132 -3.80 20.66 3.40
C ARG A 132 -3.89 19.33 2.66
N VAL A 133 -2.72 18.71 2.44
CA VAL A 133 -2.66 17.36 1.88
C VAL A 133 -3.35 16.42 2.86
N PRO A 134 -4.39 15.69 2.45
CA PRO A 134 -5.05 14.74 3.33
C PRO A 134 -4.11 13.57 3.61
N TYR A 135 -3.90 13.27 4.89
CA TYR A 135 -3.26 12.04 5.30
C TYR A 135 -4.26 10.88 5.20
N LEU A 136 -3.88 9.83 4.48
CA LEU A 136 -4.69 8.63 4.32
C LEU A 136 -4.10 7.49 5.15
N GLU A 137 -4.72 7.21 6.29
CA GLU A 137 -4.35 6.05 7.09
C GLU A 137 -5.00 4.79 6.51
N LEU A 138 -4.31 4.14 5.56
CA LEU A 138 -4.79 2.90 4.95
C LEU A 138 -4.87 1.73 5.94
N ALA A 139 -4.10 1.80 7.04
CA ALA A 139 -4.10 0.74 8.05
C ALA A 139 -5.24 0.87 9.06
N THR A 140 -6.03 1.93 9.03
CA THR A 140 -7.28 2.03 9.79
C THR A 140 -8.44 1.53 8.93
N LEU A 141 -9.20 0.59 9.49
CA LEU A 141 -10.47 0.11 8.94
C LEU A 141 -11.52 1.22 8.91
#